data_AF-B3M4B6-F1
#
_entry.id   AF-B3M4B6-F1
#
_cell.length_a   1.000
_cell.length_b   1.000
_cell.length_c   1.000
_cell.angle_alpha   90.00
_cell.angle_beta   90.00
_cell.angle_gamma   90.00
#
_symmetry.space_group_name_H-M   'P 1'
#
loop_
_entity.id
_entity.type
_entity.pdbx_description
1 polymer ?
#
loop_
_entity_poly.entity_id
_entity_poly.type
_entity_poly.pdbx_seq_one_letter_code
_entity_poly.pdbx_strand_id
1 'polypeptide(L)'
;MDSKINGKKLITLMKSINEPATFETLVKGFNFRSIRGEALREAKHKVRNLLSAAVRLGFVKEYNGHYFTSTHVDEMFEFMEPEFQQNENDPKKRCMDSETNYYDISDSDDYEEPPKPAKAPPRRRRS
;
A
#
# COMPACT_ATOMS: atom_id res chain seq x y z
N MET A 1 10.78 18.05 -8.47
CA MET A 1 9.36 18.45 -8.31
C MET A 1 8.68 17.42 -7.44
N ASP A 2 8.54 17.69 -6.14
CA ASP A 2 7.81 16.83 -5.21
C ASP A 2 6.31 16.96 -5.50
N SER A 3 5.83 16.12 -6.41
CA SER A 3 4.40 16.00 -6.68
C SER A 3 3.71 15.44 -5.44
N LYS A 4 3.38 16.32 -4.50
CA LYS A 4 2.63 15.99 -3.27
C LYS A 4 1.33 15.30 -3.71
N ILE A 5 1.25 13.99 -3.43
CA ILE A 5 0.10 13.15 -3.71
C ILE A 5 -0.98 13.55 -2.70
N ASN A 6 -2.17 13.91 -3.18
CA ASN A 6 -3.27 14.39 -2.35
C ASN A 6 -4.59 13.86 -2.91
N GLY A 7 -5.59 13.66 -2.04
CA GLY A 7 -6.92 13.16 -2.41
C GLY A 7 -7.60 14.00 -3.49
N LYS A 8 -7.46 15.34 -3.46
CA LYS A 8 -7.99 16.21 -4.53
C LYS A 8 -7.43 15.87 -5.92
N LYS A 9 -6.13 15.55 -6.01
CA LYS A 9 -5.50 15.15 -7.28
C LYS A 9 -5.97 13.77 -7.71
N LEU A 10 -6.15 12.84 -6.78
CA LEU A 10 -6.70 11.52 -7.07
C LEU A 10 -8.10 11.63 -7.69
N ILE A 11 -9.00 12.38 -7.06
CA ILE A 11 -10.36 12.58 -7.58
C ILE A 11 -10.35 13.29 -8.93
N THR A 12 -9.51 14.31 -9.11
CA THR A 12 -9.39 15.03 -10.39
C THR A 12 -8.89 14.09 -11.51
N LEU A 13 -7.91 13.25 -11.21
CA LEU A 13 -7.41 12.24 -12.14
C LEU A 13 -8.51 11.24 -12.52
N MET A 14 -9.25 10.73 -11.56
CA MET A 14 -10.35 9.80 -11.82
C MET A 14 -11.47 10.43 -12.66
N LYS A 15 -11.83 11.68 -12.38
CA LYS A 15 -12.79 12.44 -13.20
C LYS A 15 -12.31 12.66 -14.62
N SER A 16 -10.99 12.82 -14.83
CA SER A 16 -10.43 13.00 -16.17
C SER A 16 -10.42 11.71 -17.01
N ILE A 17 -10.41 10.54 -16.36
CA ILE A 17 -10.43 9.24 -17.03
C ILE A 17 -11.87 8.91 -17.50
N ASN A 18 -12.88 9.33 -16.73
CA ASN A 18 -14.31 9.12 -17.02
C ASN A 18 -14.70 7.65 -17.30
N GLU A 19 -13.86 6.70 -16.85
CA GLU A 19 -14.01 5.26 -17.00
C GLU A 19 -13.53 4.56 -15.72
N PRO A 20 -13.94 3.31 -15.44
CA PRO A 20 -13.46 2.55 -14.29
C PRO A 20 -11.94 2.31 -14.39
N ALA A 21 -11.19 2.86 -13.45
CA ALA A 21 -9.73 2.81 -13.49
C ALA A 21 -9.19 1.77 -12.49
N THR A 22 -8.24 0.94 -12.91
CA THR A 22 -7.50 0.06 -12.00
C THR A 22 -6.48 0.85 -11.19
N PHE A 23 -6.03 0.28 -10.06
CA PHE A 23 -4.94 0.87 -9.26
C PHE A 23 -3.70 1.16 -10.11
N GLU A 24 -3.34 0.28 -11.05
CA GLU A 24 -2.18 0.49 -11.92
C GLU A 24 -2.35 1.69 -12.84
N THR A 25 -3.54 1.87 -13.42
CA THR A 25 -3.88 3.02 -14.26
C THR A 25 -3.78 4.32 -13.46
N LEU A 26 -4.28 4.32 -12.23
CA LEU A 26 -4.18 5.48 -11.33
C LEU A 26 -2.72 5.81 -11.01
N VAL A 27 -1.91 4.81 -10.67
CA VAL A 27 -0.47 4.99 -10.39
C VAL A 27 0.28 5.52 -11.62
N LYS A 28 -0.05 5.05 -12.83
CA LYS A 28 0.51 5.59 -14.08
C LYS A 28 0.13 7.05 -14.29
N GLY A 29 -1.09 7.45 -13.94
CA GLY A 29 -1.57 8.83 -14.06
C GLY A 29 -0.83 9.84 -13.15
N PHE A 30 -0.24 9.39 -12.04
CA PHE A 30 0.63 10.23 -11.20
C PHE A 30 2.06 10.41 -11.75
N ASN A 31 2.38 9.77 -12.88
CA ASN A 31 3.63 9.93 -13.63
C ASN A 31 4.91 9.78 -12.79
N PHE A 32 5.02 8.71 -12.00
CA PHE A 32 6.20 8.42 -11.16
C PHE A 32 7.46 7.99 -11.95
N ARG A 33 7.61 8.36 -13.25
CA ARG A 33 8.69 7.88 -14.13
C ARG A 33 10.10 8.12 -13.58
N SER A 34 10.28 9.16 -12.78
CA SER A 34 11.58 9.51 -12.18
C SER A 34 11.83 8.90 -10.80
N ILE A 35 10.84 8.22 -10.20
CA ILE A 35 10.93 7.64 -8.85
C ILE A 35 11.18 6.13 -8.98
N ARG A 36 12.20 5.62 -8.27
CA ARG A 36 12.60 4.19 -8.30
C ARG A 36 12.81 3.65 -6.89
N GLY A 37 12.88 2.32 -6.77
CA GLY A 37 13.18 1.63 -5.51
C GLY A 37 12.16 1.88 -4.41
N GLU A 38 12.63 2.14 -3.19
CA GLU A 38 11.78 2.34 -2.01
C GLU A 38 10.84 3.54 -2.12
N ALA A 39 11.31 4.64 -2.71
CA ALA A 39 10.49 5.83 -2.90
C ALA A 39 9.27 5.56 -3.81
N LEU A 40 9.41 4.66 -4.79
CA LEU A 40 8.28 4.24 -5.63
C LEU A 40 7.30 3.36 -4.84
N ARG A 41 7.80 2.47 -3.97
CA ARG A 41 6.95 1.67 -3.08
C ARG A 41 6.16 2.57 -2.13
N GLU A 42 6.82 3.56 -1.54
CA GLU A 42 6.18 4.52 -0.63
C GLU A 42 5.13 5.37 -1.36
N ALA A 43 5.42 5.84 -2.56
CA ALA A 43 4.46 6.58 -3.39
C ALA A 43 3.23 5.73 -3.74
N LYS A 44 3.42 4.48 -4.16
CA LYS A 44 2.32 3.53 -4.39
C LYS A 44 1.50 3.28 -3.12
N HIS A 45 2.16 3.13 -1.98
CA HIS A 45 1.48 2.94 -0.70
C HIS A 45 0.63 4.18 -0.32
N LYS A 46 1.15 5.39 -0.53
CA LYS A 46 0.41 6.64 -0.35
C LYS A 46 -0.83 6.72 -1.24
N VAL A 47 -0.72 6.35 -2.53
CA VAL A 47 -1.87 6.30 -3.44
C VAL A 47 -2.91 5.29 -2.93
N ARG A 48 -2.48 4.11 -2.49
CA ARG A 48 -3.37 3.08 -1.95
C ARG A 48 -4.11 3.54 -0.70
N ASN A 49 -3.43 4.20 0.23
CA ASN A 49 -4.04 4.74 1.44
C ASN A 49 -5.05 5.85 1.12
N LEU A 50 -4.72 6.74 0.17
CA LEU A 50 -5.65 7.77 -0.29
C LEU A 50 -6.88 7.18 -0.97
N LEU A 51 -6.70 6.14 -1.77
CA LEU A 51 -7.80 5.45 -2.46
C LEU A 51 -8.71 4.76 -1.45
N SER A 52 -8.14 4.04 -0.47
CA SER A 52 -8.90 3.43 0.61
C SER A 52 -9.67 4.47 1.44
N ALA A 53 -9.06 5.61 1.76
CA ALA A 53 -9.74 6.69 2.44
C ALA A 53 -10.88 7.27 1.59
N ALA A 54 -10.67 7.47 0.28
CA ALA A 54 -11.71 7.99 -0.62
C ALA A 54 -12.89 7.02 -0.77
N VAL A 55 -12.64 5.71 -0.77
CA VAL A 55 -13.68 4.67 -0.76
C VAL A 55 -14.47 4.71 0.55
N ARG A 56 -13.78 4.74 1.69
CA ARG A 56 -14.43 4.80 3.02
C ARG A 56 -15.26 6.06 3.22
N LEU A 57 -14.83 7.19 2.65
CA LEU A 57 -15.56 8.45 2.69
C LEU A 57 -16.69 8.53 1.65
N GLY A 58 -16.82 7.54 0.77
CA GLY A 58 -17.89 7.49 -0.24
C GLY A 58 -17.70 8.46 -1.41
N PHE A 59 -16.48 8.93 -1.65
CA PHE A 59 -16.15 9.72 -2.86
C PHE A 59 -15.81 8.84 -4.06
N VAL A 60 -15.38 7.60 -3.80
CA VAL A 60 -14.99 6.60 -4.78
C VAL A 60 -15.73 5.31 -4.46
N LYS A 61 -16.15 4.59 -5.50
CA LYS A 61 -16.63 3.22 -5.39
C LYS A 61 -15.58 2.28 -5.97
N GLU A 62 -15.49 1.11 -5.36
CA GLU A 62 -14.66 0.01 -5.83
C GLU A 62 -15.59 -1.13 -6.26
N TYR A 63 -15.36 -1.65 -7.47
CA TYR A 63 -16.09 -2.79 -8.01
C TYR A 63 -15.14 -3.66 -8.83
N ASN A 64 -15.02 -4.95 -8.51
CA ASN A 64 -14.13 -5.90 -9.20
C ASN A 64 -12.69 -5.37 -9.45
N GLY A 65 -12.10 -4.70 -8.44
CA GLY A 65 -10.74 -4.15 -8.54
C GLY A 65 -10.60 -2.88 -9.39
N HIS A 66 -11.72 -2.31 -9.85
CA HIS A 66 -11.79 -1.04 -10.56
C HIS A 66 -12.38 0.04 -9.65
N TYR A 67 -11.92 1.28 -9.85
CA TYR A 67 -12.30 2.42 -9.05
C TYR A 67 -12.91 3.50 -9.93
N PHE A 68 -14.04 4.05 -9.51
CA PHE A 68 -14.72 5.15 -10.19
C PHE A 68 -15.31 6.14 -9.16
N THR A 69 -15.49 7.39 -9.56
CA THR A 69 -15.99 8.42 -8.65
C THR A 69 -17.47 8.26 -8.38
N SER A 70 -17.90 8.55 -7.15
CA SER A 70 -19.29 8.38 -6.74
C SER A 70 -20.27 9.35 -7.42
N THR A 71 -19.77 10.36 -8.14
CA THR A 71 -20.60 11.28 -8.94
C THR A 71 -21.10 10.68 -10.25
N HIS A 72 -20.50 9.58 -10.72
CA HIS A 72 -20.85 8.91 -11.99
C HIS A 72 -21.33 7.47 -11.75
N VAL A 73 -21.88 7.17 -10.56
CA VAL A 73 -22.25 5.80 -10.18
C VAL A 73 -23.33 5.25 -11.08
N ASP A 74 -24.36 6.05 -11.35
CA ASP A 74 -25.52 5.62 -12.15
C ASP A 74 -25.12 5.41 -13.62
N GLU A 75 -24.27 6.28 -14.17
CA GLU A 75 -23.74 6.15 -15.54
C GLU A 75 -22.79 4.95 -15.66
N MET A 76 -21.92 4.70 -14.67
CA MET A 76 -20.91 3.64 -14.73
C MET A 76 -21.49 2.24 -14.46
N PHE A 77 -22.57 2.13 -13.68
CA PHE A 77 -23.26 0.85 -13.46
C PHE A 77 -23.84 0.29 -14.76
N GLU A 78 -24.39 1.15 -15.60
CA GLU A 78 -24.98 0.78 -16.90
C GLU A 78 -23.94 0.20 -17.88
N PHE A 79 -22.68 0.67 -17.81
CA PHE A 79 -21.57 0.10 -18.59
C PHE A 79 -20.99 -1.20 -18.01
N MET A 80 -21.17 -1.46 -16.70
CA MET A 80 -20.57 -2.62 -16.04
C MET A 80 -21.46 -3.88 -16.03
N GLU A 81 -22.78 -3.74 -16.21
CA GLU A 81 -23.69 -4.90 -16.23
C GLU A 81 -23.57 -5.82 -17.46
N PRO A 82 -23.43 -5.34 -18.71
CA PRO A 82 -23.49 -6.23 -19.88
C PRO A 82 -22.16 -6.94 -20.21
N GLU A 83 -20.99 -6.42 -19.79
CA GLU A 83 -19.68 -6.96 -20.23
C GLU A 83 -19.11 -8.07 -19.33
N PHE A 84 -19.67 -8.32 -18.13
CA PHE A 84 -19.05 -9.21 -17.14
C PHE A 84 -19.88 -10.44 -16.72
N GLN A 85 -21.10 -10.60 -17.22
CA GLN A 85 -21.90 -11.82 -16.97
C GLN A 85 -21.29 -13.12 -17.56
N GLN A 86 -20.18 -13.05 -18.30
CA GLN A 86 -19.50 -14.24 -18.80
C GLN A 86 -18.47 -14.90 -17.86
N ASN A 87 -18.15 -14.33 -16.68
CA ASN A 87 -17.09 -14.87 -15.82
C ASN A 87 -17.47 -15.16 -14.34
N GLU A 88 -18.75 -15.13 -13.97
CA GLU A 88 -19.21 -15.46 -12.60
C GLU A 88 -19.41 -16.98 -12.38
N ASN A 89 -18.38 -17.80 -12.57
CA ASN A 89 -18.46 -19.23 -12.19
C ASN A 89 -17.29 -19.74 -11.33
N ASP A 90 -16.52 -18.87 -10.67
CA ASP A 90 -15.47 -19.32 -9.75
C ASP A 90 -15.54 -18.63 -8.37
N PRO A 91 -16.31 -19.17 -7.42
CA PRO A 91 -16.40 -18.62 -6.07
C PRO A 91 -15.26 -19.19 -5.21
N LYS A 92 -14.03 -18.71 -5.40
CA LYS A 92 -12.95 -18.96 -4.43
C LYS A 92 -11.86 -17.88 -4.48
N LYS A 93 -12.01 -16.88 -3.61
CA LYS A 93 -11.00 -16.42 -2.65
C LYS A 93 -11.48 -15.16 -1.93
N ARG A 94 -12.12 -15.36 -0.78
CA ARG A 94 -12.13 -14.34 0.29
C ARG A 94 -10.69 -14.18 0.77
N CYS A 95 -10.12 -12.99 0.60
CA CYS A 95 -8.87 -12.58 1.25
C CYS A 95 -9.22 -11.61 2.38
N MET A 96 -9.40 -12.14 3.59
CA MET A 96 -9.49 -11.51 4.92
C MET A 96 -9.79 -12.71 5.83
N ASP A 97 -8.89 -13.14 6.73
CA ASP A 97 -8.47 -12.46 7.96
C ASP A 97 -7.03 -12.90 8.30
N SER A 98 -6.04 -12.02 8.50
CA SER A 98 -5.60 -11.50 9.80
C SER A 98 -5.53 -12.51 10.96
N GLU A 99 -4.50 -13.35 10.97
CA GLU A 99 -3.94 -13.93 12.20
C GLU A 99 -2.49 -13.46 12.37
N THR A 100 -2.34 -12.27 12.95
CA THR A 100 -1.09 -11.89 13.61
C THR A 100 -1.00 -12.63 14.94
N ASN A 101 -0.48 -13.87 14.92
CA ASN A 101 0.06 -14.53 16.10
C ASN A 101 1.54 -14.15 16.20
N TYR A 102 1.80 -12.97 16.75
CA TYR A 102 3.14 -12.52 17.12
C TYR A 102 3.11 -12.27 18.63
N TYR A 103 3.51 -13.28 19.40
CA TYR A 103 4.25 -13.24 20.68
C TYR A 103 4.23 -14.66 21.28
N ASP A 104 5.14 -15.51 20.80
CA ASP A 104 5.68 -16.60 21.61
C ASP A 104 7.18 -16.33 21.74
N ILE A 105 7.51 -15.48 22.72
CA ILE A 105 8.89 -15.37 23.21
C ILE A 105 9.04 -16.55 24.15
N SER A 106 9.39 -17.70 23.57
CA SER A 106 9.97 -18.78 24.33
C SER A 106 11.34 -18.33 24.79
N ASP A 107 11.39 -18.05 26.09
CA ASP A 107 12.56 -17.88 26.92
C ASP A 107 13.58 -19.00 26.63
N SER A 108 14.69 -18.66 26.00
CA SER A 108 15.89 -19.51 25.92
C SER A 108 17.10 -18.60 25.89
N ASP A 109 17.53 -18.25 27.11
CA ASP A 109 18.85 -17.75 27.43
C ASP A 109 19.93 -18.70 26.88
N ASP A 110 20.54 -18.33 25.78
CA ASP A 110 21.86 -18.83 25.38
C ASP A 110 22.77 -17.62 25.13
N TYR A 111 23.10 -16.93 26.23
CA TYR A 111 24.17 -15.94 26.25
C TYR A 111 25.51 -16.68 26.23
N GLU A 112 26.08 -16.89 25.04
CA GLU A 112 27.52 -17.11 24.93
C GLU A 112 28.25 -15.84 25.39
N GLU A 113 28.87 -15.92 26.57
CA GLU A 113 29.69 -14.87 27.16
C GLU A 113 30.85 -14.52 26.21
N PRO A 114 30.98 -13.27 25.72
CA PRO A 114 32.12 -12.89 24.90
C PRO A 114 33.42 -12.97 25.72
N PRO A 115 34.56 -13.37 25.11
CA PRO A 115 35.80 -13.57 25.84
C PRO A 115 36.25 -12.30 26.55
N LYS A 116 36.53 -12.43 27.86
CA LYS A 116 36.98 -11.35 28.74
C LYS A 116 38.23 -10.68 28.15
N PRO A 117 38.27 -9.33 28.04
CA PRO A 117 39.48 -8.65 27.61
C PRO A 117 40.60 -8.86 28.64
N ALA A 118 41.80 -9.19 28.15
CA ALA A 118 42.98 -9.41 28.97
C ALA A 118 43.30 -8.17 29.82
N LYS A 119 43.60 -8.39 31.11
CA LYS A 119 44.01 -7.33 32.04
C LYS A 119 45.24 -6.59 31.48
N ALA A 120 45.10 -5.28 31.26
CA ALA A 120 46.22 -4.43 30.90
C ALA A 120 47.26 -4.38 32.05
N PRO A 121 48.57 -4.41 31.74
CA PRO A 121 49.59 -4.33 32.78
C PRO A 121 49.62 -2.94 33.43
N PRO A 122 50.00 -2.84 34.71
CA PRO A 122 50.01 -1.57 35.44
C PRO A 122 51.02 -0.60 34.82
N ARG A 123 50.54 0.62 34.52
CA ARG A 123 51.38 1.75 34.12
C ARG A 123 52.36 2.08 35.26
N ARG A 124 53.66 1.83 35.04
CA ARG A 124 54.72 2.39 35.88
C ARG A 124 54.61 3.91 35.86
N ARG A 125 54.29 4.51 37.02
CA ARG A 125 54.49 5.94 37.25
C ARG A 125 55.99 6.22 37.16
N ARG A 126 56.40 7.04 36.21
CA ARG A 126 57.72 7.68 36.23
C ARG A 126 57.67 8.80 37.28
N SER A 127 58.47 8.67 38.33
CA SER A 127 58.96 9.78 39.16
C SER A 127 60.33 10.18 38.65
#